data_AF-A0A0D0M750-F1
#
_entry.id   AF-A0A0D0M750-F1
#
_cell.length_a   1.000
_cell.length_b   1.000
_cell.length_c   1.000
_cell.angle_alpha   90.00
_cell.angle_beta   90.00
_cell.angle_gamma   90.00
#
_symmetry.space_group_name_H-M   'P 1'
#
loop_
_entity.id
_entity.type
_entity.pdbx_description
1 polymer ?
#
loop_
_entity_poly.entity_id
_entity_poly.type
_entity_poly.pdbx_seq_one_letter_code
_entity_poly.pdbx_strand_id
1 'polypeptide(L)'
;MGPLTQTFEMPDRCSIEDLVKAVAASRFLQFSSTHTALHCRIAGNEVAVVFSPHEVPAREPLFVVAPDTAVQSIATVDRKVEFVFDRA
;
A
#
# COMPACT_ATOMS: atom_id res chain seq x y z
N MET A 1 15.78 4.74 13.25
CA MET A 1 15.19 3.78 12.29
C MET A 1 14.88 4.57 11.02
N GLY A 2 15.51 4.23 9.89
CA GLY A 2 15.27 4.91 8.60
C GLY A 2 14.03 4.34 7.88
N PRO A 3 13.64 4.92 6.72
CA PRO A 3 12.53 4.41 5.92
C PRO A 3 12.83 2.98 5.46
N LEU A 4 11.88 2.06 5.72
CA LEU A 4 11.92 0.71 5.19
C LEU A 4 11.72 0.78 3.68
N THR A 5 12.63 0.16 2.93
CA THR A 5 12.54 0.08 1.48
C THR A 5 12.61 -1.39 1.09
N GLN A 6 11.71 -1.83 0.21
CA GLN A 6 11.74 -3.16 -0.39
C GLN A 6 11.43 -3.05 -1.87
N THR A 7 12.15 -3.84 -2.67
CA THR A 7 11.98 -3.91 -4.12
C THR A 7 11.28 -5.22 -4.47
N PHE A 8 10.31 -5.15 -5.37
CA PHE A 8 9.59 -6.30 -5.89
C PHE A 8 9.50 -6.20 -7.41
N GLU A 9 9.54 -7.33 -8.08
CA GLU A 9 9.15 -7.40 -9.49
C GLU A 9 7.63 -7.45 -9.57
N MET A 10 7.05 -6.50 -10.31
CA MET A 10 5.61 -6.46 -10.55
C MET A 10 5.30 -6.98 -11.95
N PRO A 11 4.36 -7.92 -12.11
CA PRO A 11 3.85 -8.32 -13.41
C PRO A 11 3.25 -7.13 -14.18
N ASP A 12 3.26 -7.17 -15.51
CA ASP A 12 2.73 -6.08 -16.35
C ASP A 12 1.24 -5.78 -16.14
N ARG A 13 0.48 -6.76 -15.64
CA ARG A 13 -0.95 -6.62 -15.34
C ARG A 13 -1.26 -6.55 -13.85
N CYS A 14 -0.28 -6.19 -13.03
CA CYS A 14 -0.50 -6.08 -11.60
C CYS A 14 -1.51 -4.97 -11.28
N SER A 15 -2.65 -5.36 -10.69
CA SER A 15 -3.68 -4.43 -10.24
C SER A 15 -3.31 -3.82 -8.88
N ILE A 16 -3.99 -2.74 -8.49
CA ILE A 16 -3.85 -2.14 -7.16
C ILE A 16 -4.22 -3.16 -6.08
N GLU A 17 -5.25 -3.97 -6.32
CA GLU A 17 -5.64 -5.05 -5.40
C GLU A 17 -4.53 -6.08 -5.21
N ASP A 18 -3.90 -6.55 -6.30
CA ASP A 18 -2.81 -7.52 -6.24
C ASP A 18 -1.62 -6.96 -5.46
N LEU A 19 -1.24 -5.71 -5.72
CA LEU A 19 -0.17 -5.02 -5.01
C LEU A 19 -0.45 -4.95 -3.51
N VAL A 20 -1.64 -4.49 -3.12
CA VAL A 20 -2.02 -4.33 -1.72
C VAL A 20 -2.05 -5.69 -1.01
N LYS A 21 -2.61 -6.72 -1.64
CA LYS A 21 -2.62 -8.09 -1.10
C LYS A 21 -1.21 -8.63 -0.93
N ALA A 22 -0.33 -8.46 -1.92
CA ALA A 22 1.05 -8.93 -1.88
C ALA A 22 1.84 -8.25 -0.75
N VAL A 23 1.70 -6.93 -0.61
CA VAL A 23 2.38 -6.16 0.44
C VAL A 23 1.83 -6.47 1.83
N ALA A 24 0.52 -6.65 1.99
CA ALA A 24 -0.06 -7.08 3.25
C ALA A 24 0.42 -8.49 3.63
N ALA A 25 0.51 -9.41 2.66
CA ALA A 25 0.99 -10.77 2.88
C ALA A 25 2.50 -10.84 3.17
N SER A 26 3.31 -9.91 2.64
CA SER A 26 4.77 -9.91 2.83
C SER A 26 5.20 -9.53 4.25
N ARG A 27 4.28 -9.01 5.08
CA ARG A 27 4.56 -8.46 6.42
C ARG A 27 5.61 -7.34 6.42
N PHE A 28 5.83 -6.71 5.27
CA PHE A 28 6.72 -5.55 5.13
C PHE A 28 6.19 -4.33 5.90
N LEU A 29 4.86 -4.17 5.92
CA LEU A 29 4.21 -3.07 6.60
C LEU A 29 4.36 -3.19 8.12
N GLN A 30 5.08 -2.25 8.70
CA GLN A 30 5.18 -2.13 10.15
C GLN A 30 4.12 -1.16 10.65
N PHE A 31 3.20 -1.68 11.46
CA PHE A 31 2.22 -0.88 12.18
C PHE A 31 2.71 -0.61 13.61
N SER A 32 2.17 0.42 14.24
CA SER A 32 2.41 0.70 15.66
C SER A 32 1.08 0.74 16.42
N SER A 33 1.11 0.64 17.75
CA SER A 33 -0.10 0.70 18.58
C SER A 33 -0.89 2.00 18.45
N THR A 34 -0.25 3.08 17.98
CA THR A 34 -0.89 4.39 17.76
C THR A 34 -1.24 4.66 16.30
N HIS A 35 -0.74 3.84 15.35
CA HIS A 35 -1.03 4.00 13.93
C HIS A 35 -1.49 2.68 13.34
N THR A 36 -2.82 2.55 13.23
CA THR A 36 -3.50 1.32 12.80
C THR A 36 -3.79 1.30 11.29
N ALA A 37 -3.44 2.35 10.55
CA ALA A 37 -3.67 2.46 9.12
C ALA A 37 -2.45 3.06 8.42
N LEU A 38 -2.14 2.53 7.23
CA LEU A 38 -1.10 3.01 6.32
C LEU A 38 -1.74 3.39 4.99
N HIS A 39 -1.46 4.60 4.54
CA HIS A 39 -1.95 5.14 3.28
C HIS A 39 -0.97 4.78 2.18
N CYS A 40 -1.45 4.02 1.19
CA CYS A 40 -0.72 3.64 0.00
C CYS A 40 -0.81 4.78 -1.02
N ARG A 41 0.34 5.33 -1.40
CA ARG A 41 0.47 6.42 -2.37
C ARG A 41 1.35 6.00 -3.54
N ILE A 42 0.93 6.38 -4.75
CA ILE A 42 1.67 6.15 -5.99
C ILE A 42 1.75 7.48 -6.74
N ALA A 43 2.96 7.93 -7.03
CA ALA A 43 3.20 9.25 -7.63
C ALA A 43 2.48 10.40 -6.88
N GLY A 44 2.43 10.32 -5.54
CA GLY A 44 1.75 11.30 -4.68
C GLY A 44 0.22 11.14 -4.56
N ASN A 45 -0.41 10.28 -5.37
CA ASN A 45 -1.85 10.02 -5.31
C ASN A 45 -2.14 8.88 -4.34
N GLU A 46 -3.11 9.08 -3.44
CA GLU A 46 -3.60 8.00 -2.59
C GLU A 46 -4.43 7.01 -3.41
N VAL A 47 -4.07 5.73 -3.33
CA VAL A 47 -4.72 4.65 -4.10
C VAL A 47 -5.44 3.65 -3.20
N ALA A 48 -4.95 3.46 -1.98
CA ALA A 48 -5.54 2.55 -1.01
C ALA A 48 -5.14 2.89 0.42
N VAL A 49 -5.86 2.36 1.41
CA VAL A 49 -5.51 2.37 2.82
C VAL A 49 -5.46 0.94 3.33
N VAL A 50 -4.35 0.57 3.95
CA VAL A 50 -4.12 -0.76 4.52
C VAL A 50 -4.19 -0.67 6.03
N PHE A 51 -4.99 -1.53 6.64
CA PHE A 51 -5.20 -1.54 8.09
C PHE A 51 -4.33 -2.59 8.78
N SER A 52 -3.98 -2.32 10.04
CA SER A 52 -3.20 -3.24 10.89
C SER A 52 -4.00 -4.51 11.16
N PRO A 53 -3.50 -5.69 10.76
CA PRO A 53 -4.20 -6.95 11.02
C PRO A 53 -4.24 -7.29 12.52
N HIS A 54 -3.39 -6.67 13.35
CA HIS A 54 -3.29 -6.93 14.78
C HIS A 54 -4.21 -6.04 15.62
N GLU A 55 -4.31 -4.76 15.26
CA GLU A 55 -5.08 -3.77 16.03
C GLU A 55 -6.55 -3.69 15.56
N VAL A 56 -6.79 -3.93 14.27
CA VAL A 56 -8.13 -3.94 13.66
C VAL A 56 -8.32 -5.21 12.83
N PRO A 57 -8.33 -6.39 13.49
CA PRO A 57 -8.54 -7.66 12.81
C PRO A 57 -9.88 -7.66 12.07
N ALA A 58 -9.89 -8.24 10.86
CA ALA A 58 -11.04 -8.29 9.93
C ALA A 58 -11.38 -6.98 9.18
N ARG A 59 -10.60 -5.91 9.31
CA ARG A 59 -10.79 -4.74 8.45
C ARG A 59 -10.07 -4.91 7.12
N GLU A 60 -10.85 -4.98 6.04
CA GLU A 60 -10.31 -5.07 4.68
C GLU A 60 -9.69 -3.73 4.23
N PRO A 61 -8.71 -3.76 3.31
CA PRO A 61 -8.17 -2.55 2.71
C PRO A 61 -9.26 -1.69 2.06
N LEU A 62 -9.13 -0.38 2.20
CA LEU A 62 -9.97 0.58 1.49
C LEU A 62 -9.29 0.95 0.18
N PHE A 63 -9.97 0.79 -0.96
CA PHE A 63 -9.46 1.22 -2.26
C PHE A 63 -10.05 2.59 -2.61
N VAL A 64 -9.17 3.56 -2.87
CA VAL A 64 -9.55 4.94 -3.26
C VAL A 64 -9.70 5.05 -4.78
N VAL A 65 -8.97 4.21 -5.51
CA VAL A 65 -9.14 4.00 -6.96
C VAL A 65 -9.80 2.65 -7.22
N ALA A 66 -10.23 2.39 -8.46
CA ALA A 66 -10.79 1.10 -8.82
C ALA A 66 -9.76 -0.03 -8.56
N PRO A 67 -10.11 -1.11 -7.83
CA PRO A 67 -9.14 -2.14 -7.40
C PRO A 67 -8.42 -2.84 -8.57
N ASP A 68 -9.09 -2.96 -9.71
CA ASP A 68 -8.61 -3.56 -10.96
C ASP A 68 -7.72 -2.61 -11.78
N THR A 69 -7.54 -1.36 -11.34
CA THR A 69 -6.64 -0.40 -11.99
C THR A 69 -5.23 -0.95 -12.05
N ALA A 70 -4.59 -0.91 -13.22
CA ALA A 70 -3.21 -1.32 -13.37
C ALA A 70 -2.26 -0.34 -12.66
N VAL A 71 -1.34 -0.84 -11.83
CA VAL A 71 -0.38 0.00 -11.09
C VAL A 71 0.45 0.87 -12.03
N GLN A 72 0.84 0.32 -13.18
CA GLN A 72 1.63 1.02 -14.20
C GLN A 72 0.90 2.23 -14.81
N SER A 73 -0.43 2.26 -14.76
CA SER A 73 -1.21 3.42 -15.24
C SER A 73 -1.08 4.64 -14.33
N ILE A 74 -0.73 4.43 -13.06
CA ILE A 74 -0.56 5.49 -12.04
C ILE A 74 0.93 5.79 -11.85
N ALA A 75 1.77 4.76 -11.81
CA ALA A 75 3.20 4.84 -11.53
C ALA A 75 4.05 5.20 -12.78
N THR A 76 3.71 6.30 -13.45
CA THR A 76 4.22 6.62 -14.80
C THR A 76 5.68 7.07 -14.85
N VAL A 77 6.22 7.65 -13.76
CA VAL A 77 7.57 8.26 -13.76
C VAL A 77 8.55 7.49 -12.86
N ASP A 78 8.29 7.44 -11.56
CA ASP A 78 9.29 6.96 -10.59
C ASP A 78 9.11 5.49 -10.17
N ARG A 79 8.00 4.84 -10.56
CA ARG A 79 7.64 3.46 -10.16
C ARG A 79 7.72 3.21 -8.65
N LYS A 80 7.56 4.27 -7.85
CA LYS A 80 7.60 4.22 -6.39
C LYS A 80 6.18 4.07 -5.84
N VAL A 81 6.07 3.19 -4.86
CA VAL A 81 4.88 3.00 -4.03
C VAL A 81 5.30 3.32 -2.60
N GLU A 82 4.57 4.20 -1.95
CA GLU A 82 4.84 4.64 -0.59
C GLU A 82 3.70 4.20 0.33
N PHE A 83 4.06 3.67 1.50
CA PHE A 83 3.10 3.39 2.56
C PHE A 83 3.44 4.30 3.73
N VAL A 84 2.56 5.25 4.04
CA VAL A 84 2.82 6.28 5.04
C VAL A 84 1.72 6.29 6.10
N PHE A 85 2.09 6.57 7.34
CA PHE A 85 1.10 6.88 8.37
C PHE A 85 0.49 8.24 8.07
N ASP A 86 -0.82 8.37 8.29
CA ASP A 86 -1.43 9.69 8.23
C ASP A 86 -0.85 10.58 9.32
N ARG A 87 -0.51 11.81 8.97
CA ARG A 87 -0.05 12.81 9.94
C ARG A 87 -1.29 13.58 10.37
N ALA A 88 -1.93 13.12 11.45
CA ALA A 88 -2.88 13.95 12.19
C ALA A 88 -2.20 15.21 12.73
#